data_AF-A0AAC8YZL3-F1
#
_entry.id   AF-A0AAC8YZL3-F1
#
_cell.length_a   1.000
_cell.length_b   1.000
_cell.length_c   1.000
_cell.angle_alpha   90.00
_cell.angle_beta   90.00
_cell.angle_gamma   90.00
#
_symmetry.space_group_name_H-M   'P 1'
#
loop_
_entity.id
_entity.type
_entity.pdbx_description
1 polymer ?
#
loop_
_entity_poly.entity_id
_entity_poly.type
_entity_poly.pdbx_seq_one_letter_code
_entity_poly.pdbx_strand_id
1 'polypeptide(L)'
;MAGIGSRIDESGMLLRVAGGFALRRDLGGRWRLDLRRTPVDHVEKRVRITGILVGEDLVEVDGVAPEGAVAPGGDLPDSGSPIEA
;
A
#
# COMPACT_ATOMS: atom_id res chain seq x y z
N MET A 1 4.47 -19.17 -5.06
CA MET A 1 5.82 -18.63 -4.81
C MET A 1 6.10 -17.61 -5.89
N ALA A 2 6.19 -16.32 -5.56
CA ALA A 2 6.67 -15.34 -6.53
C ALA A 2 8.18 -15.56 -6.72
N GLY A 3 8.61 -15.77 -7.96
CA GLY A 3 10.03 -15.84 -8.28
C GLY A 3 10.64 -14.43 -8.32
N ILE A 4 11.94 -14.31 -8.08
CA ILE A 4 12.67 -13.07 -8.30
C ILE A 4 12.42 -12.60 -9.75
N GLY A 5 12.09 -11.34 -9.94
CA GLY A 5 11.64 -10.75 -11.21
C GLY A 5 10.12 -10.74 -11.42
N SER A 6 9.35 -11.33 -10.51
CA SER A 6 7.89 -11.28 -10.56
C SER A 6 7.38 -9.95 -10.01
N ARG A 7 6.39 -9.36 -10.68
CA ARG A 7 5.64 -8.24 -10.13
C ARG A 7 4.85 -8.72 -8.91
N ILE A 8 4.98 -7.99 -7.83
CA ILE A 8 4.26 -8.23 -6.59
C ILE A 8 3.41 -7.02 -6.22
N ASP A 9 2.40 -7.31 -5.43
CA ASP A 9 1.49 -6.36 -4.84
C ASP A 9 1.30 -6.77 -3.39
N GLU A 10 1.86 -5.99 -2.46
CA GLU A 10 1.82 -6.31 -1.03
C GLU A 10 1.19 -5.14 -0.27
N SER A 11 0.44 -5.47 0.78
CA SER A 11 -0.16 -4.49 1.69
C SER A 11 0.42 -4.66 3.09
N GLY A 12 0.62 -3.54 3.79
CA GLY A 12 1.17 -3.55 5.13
C GLY A 12 1.42 -2.16 5.70
N MET A 13 2.05 -2.12 6.86
CA MET A 13 2.44 -0.86 7.50
C MET A 13 3.80 -0.43 6.98
N LEU A 14 3.90 0.78 6.45
CA LEU A 14 5.18 1.36 6.04
C LEU A 14 5.93 1.87 7.28
N LEU A 15 7.08 1.29 7.60
CA LEU A 15 7.95 1.80 8.66
C LEU A 15 9.15 2.49 8.03
N ARG A 16 9.47 3.69 8.53
CA ARG A 16 10.72 4.36 8.23
C ARG A 16 11.82 3.80 9.12
N VAL A 17 12.92 3.37 8.51
CA VAL A 17 14.10 2.86 9.20
C VAL A 17 15.33 3.69 8.81
N ALA A 18 16.39 3.65 9.62
CA ALA A 18 17.58 4.48 9.39
C ALA A 18 18.27 4.24 8.03
N GLY A 19 17.98 3.12 7.35
CA GLY A 19 18.52 2.77 6.03
C GLY A 19 17.50 2.79 4.88
N GLY A 20 16.32 3.39 5.04
CA GLY A 20 15.27 3.44 4.01
C GLY A 20 13.87 3.14 4.55
N PHE A 21 13.18 2.18 3.94
CA PHE A 21 11.82 1.81 4.31
C PHE A 21 11.67 0.30 4.45
N ALA A 22 10.83 -0.09 5.40
CA ALA A 22 10.45 -1.48 5.61
C ALA A 22 8.93 -1.61 5.63
N LEU A 23 8.39 -2.57 4.88
CA LEU A 23 6.97 -2.92 4.98
C LEU A 23 6.81 -3.99 6.05
N ARG A 24 6.10 -3.69 7.14
CA ARG A 24 5.70 -4.70 8.12
C ARG A 24 4.39 -5.34 7.67
N ARG A 25 4.43 -6.66 7.46
CA ARG A 25 3.24 -7.44 7.14
C ARG A 25 2.49 -7.84 8.41
N ASP A 26 1.17 -7.93 8.32
CA ASP A 26 0.32 -8.37 9.44
C ASP A 26 0.61 -9.83 9.87
N LEU A 27 1.02 -10.70 8.95
CA LEU A 27 1.39 -12.11 9.22
C LEU A 27 2.75 -12.27 9.93
N GLY A 28 3.46 -11.17 10.21
CA GLY A 28 4.82 -11.21 10.69
C GLY A 28 5.86 -11.23 9.57
N GLY A 29 7.04 -10.72 9.88
CA GLY A 29 8.08 -10.40 8.91
C GLY A 29 8.02 -8.95 8.43
N ARG A 30 9.12 -8.50 7.85
CA ARG A 30 9.32 -7.13 7.39
C ARG A 30 10.12 -7.19 6.10
N TRP A 31 9.65 -6.53 5.06
CA TRP A 31 10.28 -6.54 3.75
C TRP A 31 11.04 -5.23 3.54
N ARG A 32 12.27 -5.30 3.06
CA ARG A 32 13.02 -4.10 2.68
C ARG A 32 12.51 -3.58 1.34
N LEU A 33 12.16 -2.30 1.35
CA LEU A 33 11.69 -1.62 0.15
C LEU A 33 12.84 -0.78 -0.40
N ASP A 34 13.25 -1.11 -1.61
CA ASP A 34 14.12 -0.26 -2.41
C ASP A 34 13.24 0.71 -3.19
N LEU A 35 13.23 1.95 -2.75
CA LEU A 35 12.40 3.02 -3.28
C LEU A 35 13.31 4.02 -4.00
N ARG A 36 13.14 4.17 -5.32
CA ARG A 36 13.90 5.18 -6.09
C ARG A 36 13.52 6.62 -5.74
N ARG A 37 12.29 6.83 -5.22
CA ARG A 37 11.84 8.08 -4.62
C ARG A 37 11.32 7.79 -3.22
N THR A 38 11.58 8.69 -2.29
CA THR A 38 11.26 8.55 -0.86
C THR A 38 9.86 9.12 -0.55
N PRO A 39 8.77 8.31 -0.50
CA PRO A 39 7.43 8.76 -0.15
C PRO A 39 7.30 8.92 1.38
N VAL A 40 7.99 9.91 1.94
CA VAL A 40 7.97 10.18 3.39
C VAL A 40 6.56 10.44 3.93
N ASP A 41 5.62 10.82 3.08
CA ASP A 41 4.26 11.23 3.45
C ASP A 41 3.35 10.07 3.93
N HIS A 42 3.70 8.84 3.53
CA HIS A 42 2.92 7.64 3.86
C HIS A 42 3.58 6.76 4.93
N VAL A 43 4.63 7.28 5.58
CA VAL A 43 5.32 6.61 6.68
C VAL A 43 4.39 6.43 7.87
N GLU A 44 4.53 5.29 8.55
CA GLU A 44 3.72 4.88 9.71
C GLU A 44 2.22 4.71 9.41
N LYS A 45 1.87 4.51 8.13
CA LYS A 45 0.49 4.27 7.67
C LYS A 45 0.36 2.93 6.96
N ARG A 46 -0.89 2.44 6.84
CA ARG A 46 -1.21 1.27 5.99
C ARG A 46 -1.17 1.68 4.53
N VAL A 47 -0.31 1.02 3.78
CA VAL A 47 -0.10 1.27 2.36
C VAL A 47 -0.08 -0.04 1.60
N ARG A 48 -0.39 0.06 0.31
CA ARG A 48 -0.20 -0.96 -0.69
C ARG A 48 1.00 -0.56 -1.54
N ILE A 49 1.97 -1.44 -1.69
CA ILE A 49 3.14 -1.26 -2.53
C ILE A 49 3.06 -2.19 -3.73
N THR A 50 3.35 -1.64 -4.90
CA THR A 50 3.49 -2.41 -6.15
C THR A 50 4.94 -2.32 -6.61
N GLY A 51 5.52 -3.47 -6.92
CA GLY A 51 6.94 -3.56 -7.20
C GLY A 51 7.34 -4.87 -7.84
N ILE A 52 8.64 -5.11 -7.91
CA ILE A 52 9.22 -6.35 -8.39
C ILE A 52 10.08 -6.96 -7.28
N LEU A 53 9.88 -8.25 -7.02
CA LEU A 53 10.72 -8.98 -6.07
C LEU A 53 12.13 -9.12 -6.67
N VAL A 54 13.13 -8.47 -6.08
CA VAL A 54 14.52 -8.51 -6.58
C VAL A 54 15.47 -9.27 -5.66
N GLY A 55 15.00 -9.71 -4.49
CA GLY A 55 15.74 -10.58 -3.56
C GLY A 55 14.81 -11.32 -2.60
N GLU A 56 15.37 -12.08 -1.65
CA GLU A 56 14.58 -12.89 -0.69
C GLU A 56 13.67 -12.06 0.22
N ASP A 57 14.08 -10.83 0.56
CA ASP A 57 13.31 -9.88 1.39
C ASP A 57 13.44 -8.45 0.83
N LEU A 58 13.80 -8.34 -0.45
CA LEU A 58 14.05 -7.07 -1.13
C LEU A 58 13.10 -6.91 -2.31
N VAL A 59 12.41 -5.78 -2.32
CA VAL A 59 11.48 -5.42 -3.38
C VAL A 59 11.85 -4.05 -3.91
N GLU A 60 12.03 -3.98 -5.23
CA GLU A 60 12.08 -2.70 -5.92
C GLU A 60 10.66 -2.19 -6.04
N VAL A 61 10.34 -1.12 -5.31
CA VAL A 61 9.00 -0.53 -5.30
C VAL A 61 8.89 0.48 -6.43
N ASP A 62 7.93 0.23 -7.32
CA ASP A 62 7.60 1.12 -8.43
C ASP A 62 6.59 2.20 -7.98
N GLY A 63 5.63 1.81 -7.13
CA GLY A 63 4.60 2.71 -6.60
C GLY A 63 4.12 2.35 -5.20
N VAL A 64 3.72 3.37 -4.45
CA VAL A 64 3.04 3.23 -3.15
C VAL A 64 1.70 3.95 -3.20
N ALA A 65 0.66 3.30 -2.70
CA ALA A 65 -0.67 3.86 -2.57
C ALA A 65 -1.17 3.67 -1.12
N PRO A 66 -1.89 4.62 -0.52
CA PRO A 66 -2.54 4.40 0.77
C PRO A 66 -3.61 3.29 0.64
N GLU A 67 -3.63 2.33 1.57
CA GLU A 67 -4.60 1.21 1.58
C GLU A 67 -6.05 1.74 1.71
N GLY A 68 -6.19 2.90 2.35
CA GLY A 68 -7.47 3.54 2.66
C GLY A 68 -7.75 4.83 1.90
N ALA A 69 -7.24 5.03 0.66
CA ALA A 69 -7.88 6.00 -0.24
C ALA A 69 -9.24 5.44 -0.69
N VAL A 70 -10.16 5.34 0.27
CA VAL A 70 -11.58 5.45 0.00
C VAL A 70 -11.77 6.78 -0.71
N ALA A 71 -12.38 6.77 -1.90
CA ALA A 71 -12.85 7.99 -2.52
C ALA A 71 -13.74 8.73 -1.49
N PRO A 72 -13.54 10.03 -1.20
CA PRO A 72 -14.57 10.82 -0.57
C PRO A 72 -15.68 11.04 -1.61
N GLY A 73 -16.52 10.03 -1.81
CA GLY A 73 -17.57 10.03 -2.84
C GLY A 73 -18.62 8.94 -2.65
N GLY A 74 -18.75 8.40 -1.43
CA GLY A 74 -19.93 7.65 -1.02
C GLY A 74 -20.94 8.62 -0.39
N ASP A 75 -21.49 9.52 -1.20
CA ASP A 75 -22.74 10.18 -0.88
C ASP A 75 -23.81 9.08 -0.76
N LEU A 76 -24.29 8.85 0.47
CA LEU A 76 -25.38 7.92 0.76
C LEU A 76 -26.68 8.54 0.20
N PRO A 77 -27.61 7.75 -0.38
CA PRO A 77 -28.74 8.28 -1.15
C PRO A 77 -29.70 9.08 -0.28
N ASP A 78 -29.93 10.35 -0.61
CA ASP A 78 -31.09 11.05 -0.07
C ASP A 78 -32.35 10.45 -0.71
N SER A 79 -33.19 9.92 0.17
CA SER A 79 -34.37 9.13 -0.14
C SER A 79 -35.45 10.02 -0.76
N GLY A 80 -35.50 10.10 -2.08
CA GLY A 80 -36.66 10.56 -2.82
C GLY A 80 -37.76 9.49 -2.85
N SER A 81 -38.43 9.25 -1.71
CA SER A 81 -39.73 8.54 -1.72
C SER A 81 -40.74 9.31 -2.59
N PRO A 82 -41.67 8.60 -3.27
CA PRO A 82 -42.59 9.20 -4.23
C PRO A 82 -43.64 10.04 -3.51
N ILE A 83 -43.86 11.27 -3.97
CA ILE A 83 -45.08 12.00 -3.63
C ILE A 83 -46.23 11.42 -4.44
N GLU A 84 -47.03 10.56 -3.80
CA GLU A 84 -48.43 10.42 -4.16
C GLU A 84 -49.18 11.69 -3.72
N ALA A 85 -49.79 12.41 -4.67
CA ALA A 85 -51.02 13.20 -4.50
C ALA A 85 -51.51 13.69 -5.87
#